data_AF-A0A2E4BFM4-F1
#
_entry.id   AF-A0A2E4BFM4-F1
#
_cell.length_a   1.000
_cell.length_b   1.000
_cell.length_c   1.000
_cell.angle_alpha   90.00
_cell.angle_beta   90.00
_cell.angle_gamma   90.00
#
_symmetry.space_group_name_H-M   'P 1'
#
loop_
_entity.id
_entity.type
_entity.pdbx_description
1 polymer ?
#
loop_
_entity_poly.entity_id
_entity_poly.type
_entity_poly.pdbx_seq_one_letter_code
_entity_poly.pdbx_strand_id
1 'polypeptide(L)'
;MAKRLTKALRGKRRWFGINVNNKFSTRNQLAEHLNLLSKEFELTKTIRLMDFELSSGGEFALAIIEVKLQDSKLLRANIEGEKAIENFGIQSITTSGKIRLVRDRLNLTKKQ
;
A
#
# COMPACT_ATOMS: atom_id res chain seq x y z
N MET A 1 -21.13 -11.61 -19.46
CA MET A 1 -20.11 -10.57 -19.17
C MET A 1 -20.52 -9.82 -17.92
N ALA A 2 -19.70 -9.81 -16.87
CA ALA A 2 -20.05 -9.12 -15.63
C ALA A 2 -20.16 -7.60 -15.88
N LYS A 3 -21.37 -7.06 -15.73
CA LYS A 3 -21.67 -5.64 -15.94
C LYS A 3 -20.85 -4.83 -14.94
N ARG A 4 -19.94 -3.98 -15.43
CA ARG A 4 -19.10 -3.13 -14.58
C ARG A 4 -20.00 -2.16 -13.81
N LEU A 5 -19.95 -2.19 -12.48
CA LEU A 5 -20.70 -1.27 -11.62
C LEU A 5 -20.48 0.19 -12.05
N THR A 6 -21.53 1.00 -11.99
CA THR A 6 -21.46 2.44 -12.28
C THR A 6 -20.48 3.12 -11.31
N LYS A 7 -19.91 4.25 -11.72
CA LYS A 7 -18.93 5.00 -10.89
C LYS A 7 -19.47 5.29 -9.48
N ALA A 8 -20.78 5.54 -9.34
CA ALA A 8 -21.43 5.81 -8.07
C ALA A 8 -21.55 4.58 -7.16
N LEU A 9 -21.73 3.38 -7.74
CA LEU A 9 -21.90 2.12 -7.01
C LEU A 9 -20.57 1.44 -6.67
N ARG A 10 -19.45 1.88 -7.25
CA ARG A 10 -18.14 1.30 -6.96
C ARG A 10 -17.61 1.81 -5.62
N GLY A 11 -17.26 0.87 -4.74
CA GLY A 11 -16.68 1.17 -3.42
C GLY A 11 -15.48 2.13 -3.50
N LYS A 12 -15.46 3.14 -2.61
CA LYS A 12 -14.40 4.14 -2.53
C LYS A 12 -13.14 3.55 -1.89
N ARG A 13 -11.99 3.85 -2.48
CA ARG A 13 -10.68 3.34 -2.08
C ARG A 13 -9.61 4.43 -2.15
N ARG A 14 -8.52 4.19 -1.45
CA ARG A 14 -7.30 4.99 -1.44
C ARG A 14 -6.13 4.11 -1.81
N TRP A 15 -5.20 4.70 -2.54
CA TRP A 15 -3.92 4.14 -2.89
C TRP A 15 -2.87 4.74 -1.98
N PHE A 16 -2.07 3.89 -1.36
CA PHE A 16 -0.93 4.29 -0.54
C PHE A 16 0.35 3.84 -1.21
N GLY A 17 1.28 4.77 -1.36
CA GLY A 17 2.67 4.47 -1.64
C GLY A 17 3.38 4.33 -0.31
N ILE A 18 3.94 3.14 -0.07
CA ILE A 18 4.61 2.81 1.18
C ILE A 18 6.08 2.50 0.91
N ASN A 19 6.92 2.88 1.86
CA ASN A 19 8.27 2.36 1.99
C ASN A 19 8.21 1.07 2.80
N VAL A 20 8.99 0.09 2.40
CA VAL A 20 9.05 -1.24 2.99
C VAL A 20 10.52 -1.50 3.33
N ASN A 21 10.75 -2.00 4.55
CA ASN A 21 12.08 -2.37 4.99
C ASN A 21 12.66 -3.49 4.10
N ASN A 22 13.98 -3.49 3.87
CA ASN A 22 14.70 -4.53 3.10
C ASN A 22 14.56 -5.96 3.68
N LYS A 23 13.98 -6.11 4.87
CA LYS A 23 13.58 -7.42 5.40
C LYS A 23 12.65 -8.20 4.45
N PHE A 24 11.91 -7.51 3.59
CA PHE A 24 11.02 -8.12 2.62
C PHE A 24 11.63 -8.07 1.22
N SER A 25 12.18 -9.19 0.78
CA SER A 25 12.73 -9.34 -0.58
C SER A 25 11.68 -9.80 -1.59
N THR A 26 10.63 -10.50 -1.11
CA THR A 26 9.63 -11.11 -1.98
C THR A 26 8.24 -10.48 -1.81
N ARG A 27 7.52 -10.33 -2.93
CA ARG A 27 6.11 -9.89 -2.96
C ARG A 27 5.21 -10.70 -2.00
N ASN A 28 5.44 -12.01 -1.91
CA ASN A 28 4.62 -12.90 -1.07
C ASN A 28 4.81 -12.62 0.43
N GLN A 29 6.07 -12.43 0.87
CA GLN A 29 6.36 -12.12 2.27
C GLN A 29 5.69 -10.80 2.68
N LEU A 30 5.77 -9.78 1.83
CA LEU A 30 5.08 -8.52 2.07
C LEU A 30 3.55 -8.68 2.08
N ALA A 31 2.99 -9.51 1.21
CA ALA A 31 1.55 -9.77 1.19
C ALA A 31 1.06 -10.46 2.47
N GLU A 32 1.81 -11.44 2.98
CA GLU A 32 1.53 -12.08 4.27
C GLU A 32 1.63 -11.09 5.43
N HIS A 33 2.69 -10.26 5.44
CA HIS A 33 2.86 -9.22 6.44
C HIS A 33 1.72 -8.20 6.43
N LEU A 34 1.30 -7.75 5.24
CA LEU A 34 0.15 -6.85 5.09
C LEU A 34 -1.16 -7.49 5.56
N ASN A 35 -1.32 -8.80 5.41
CA ASN A 35 -2.47 -9.51 5.97
C ASN A 35 -2.44 -9.52 7.50
N LEU A 36 -1.28 -9.74 8.11
CA LEU A 36 -1.12 -9.66 9.57
C LEU A 36 -1.44 -8.26 10.08
N LEU A 37 -0.84 -7.22 9.48
CA LEU A 37 -1.13 -5.82 9.81
C LEU A 37 -2.60 -5.46 9.61
N SER A 38 -3.25 -6.02 8.58
CA SER A 38 -4.67 -5.76 8.37
C SER A 38 -5.55 -6.31 9.48
N LYS A 39 -5.14 -7.41 10.13
CA LYS A 39 -5.81 -7.97 11.31
C LYS A 39 -5.48 -7.17 12.56
N GLU A 40 -4.21 -6.80 12.74
CA GLU A 40 -3.74 -6.00 13.87
C GLU A 40 -4.41 -4.63 13.94
N PHE A 41 -4.58 -3.98 12.79
CA PHE A 41 -5.28 -2.70 12.69
C PHE A 41 -6.81 -2.82 12.56
N GLU A 42 -7.36 -4.03 12.72
CA GLU A 42 -8.80 -4.33 12.62
C GLU A 42 -9.47 -3.73 11.36
N LEU A 43 -8.80 -3.79 10.21
CA LEU A 43 -9.30 -3.17 8.98
C LEU A 43 -10.53 -3.94 8.47
N THR A 44 -11.51 -3.20 7.94
CA THR A 44 -12.74 -3.82 7.40
C THR A 44 -12.50 -4.69 6.16
N LYS A 45 -11.30 -4.66 5.57
CA LYS A 45 -10.89 -5.49 4.45
C LYS A 45 -9.38 -5.66 4.42
N THR A 46 -8.94 -6.78 3.89
CA THR A 46 -7.52 -7.04 3.61
C THR A 46 -6.94 -5.98 2.67
N ILE A 47 -5.69 -5.62 2.96
CA ILE A 47 -4.92 -4.68 2.16
C ILE A 47 -4.50 -5.39 0.87
N ARG A 48 -4.84 -4.82 -0.28
CA ARG A 48 -4.43 -5.42 -1.56
C ARG A 48 -3.12 -4.81 -2.03
N LEU A 49 -2.08 -5.63 -2.12
CA LEU A 49 -0.82 -5.23 -2.72
C LEU A 49 -0.91 -5.24 -4.25
N MET A 50 -0.60 -4.10 -4.88
CA MET A 50 -0.60 -3.96 -6.34
C MET A 50 0.80 -4.02 -6.92
N ASP A 51 1.65 -3.10 -6.50
CA ASP A 51 3.03 -2.99 -6.97
C ASP A 51 3.99 -3.21 -5.82
N PHE A 52 5.13 -3.79 -6.14
CA PHE A 52 6.25 -4.01 -5.25
C PHE A 52 7.50 -3.95 -6.11
N GLU A 53 8.40 -3.04 -5.77
CA GLU A 53 9.62 -2.73 -6.50
C GLU A 53 10.75 -2.58 -5.49
N LEU A 54 11.81 -3.37 -5.64
CA LEU A 54 13.01 -3.15 -4.84
C LEU A 54 13.71 -1.88 -5.33
N SER A 55 14.17 -1.04 -4.41
CA SER A 55 15.05 0.07 -4.81
C SER A 55 16.35 -0.48 -5.40
N SER A 56 16.92 0.25 -6.36
CA SER A 56 18.16 -0.16 -7.05
C SER A 56 19.36 -0.32 -6.12
N GLY A 57 19.31 0.25 -4.91
CA GLY A 57 20.33 0.07 -3.87
C GLY A 57 20.07 -1.09 -2.91
N GLY A 58 18.92 -1.75 -3.01
CA GLY A 58 18.54 -2.84 -2.10
C GLY A 58 18.38 -2.43 -0.64
N GLU A 59 18.39 -1.13 -0.29
CA GLU A 59 18.27 -0.66 1.10
C GLU A 59 16.81 -0.60 1.56
N PHE A 60 15.89 -0.46 0.62
CA PHE A 60 14.45 -0.40 0.86
C PHE A 60 13.66 -0.89 -0.36
N ALA A 61 12.39 -1.19 -0.16
CA ALA A 61 11.46 -1.54 -1.24
C ALA A 61 10.26 -0.59 -1.25
N LEU A 62 9.80 -0.23 -2.44
CA LEU A 62 8.61 0.59 -2.63
C LEU A 62 7.44 -0.31 -2.97
N ALA A 63 6.31 -0.08 -2.32
CA ALA A 63 5.10 -0.82 -2.64
C ALA A 63 3.89 0.12 -2.77
N ILE A 64 2.92 -0.32 -3.55
CA ILE A 64 1.62 0.32 -3.65
C ILE A 64 0.55 -0.62 -3.15
N ILE A 65 -0.21 -0.13 -2.18
CA ILE A 65 -1.32 -0.87 -1.59
C ILE A 65 -2.66 -0.16 -1.81
N GLU A 66 -3.71 -0.97 -1.94
CA GLU A 66 -5.11 -0.54 -1.99
C GLU A 66 -5.75 -0.74 -0.62
N VAL A 67 -6.37 0.33 -0.11
CA VAL A 67 -7.12 0.32 1.16
C VAL A 67 -8.49 0.95 0.93
N LYS A 68 -9.52 0.49 1.65
CA LYS A 68 -10.82 1.16 1.63
C LYS A 68 -10.70 2.59 2.19
N LEU A 69 -11.55 3.49 1.72
CA LEU A 69 -11.51 4.88 2.18
C LEU A 69 -11.78 5.00 3.69
N GLN A 70 -12.66 4.15 4.24
CA GLN A 70 -12.99 4.12 5.67
C GLN A 70 -11.74 3.85 6.51
N ASP A 71 -10.96 2.84 6.12
CA ASP A 71 -9.78 2.38 6.84
C ASP A 71 -8.53 3.24 6.58
N SER A 72 -8.58 4.11 5.56
CA SER A 72 -7.41 4.89 5.13
C SER A 72 -6.87 5.83 6.21
N LYS A 73 -7.74 6.41 7.06
CA LYS A 73 -7.31 7.30 8.14
C LYS A 73 -6.59 6.53 9.25
N LEU A 74 -7.15 5.38 9.64
CA LEU A 74 -6.58 4.50 10.66
C LEU A 74 -5.21 3.99 10.23
N LEU A 75 -5.14 3.43 9.02
CA LEU A 75 -3.88 2.94 8.46
C LEU A 75 -2.83 4.04 8.44
N ARG A 76 -3.17 5.22 7.90
CA ARG A 76 -2.26 6.37 7.84
C ARG A 76 -1.74 6.75 9.23
N ALA A 77 -2.60 6.86 10.24
CA ALA A 77 -2.19 7.21 11.59
C ALA A 77 -1.17 6.22 12.18
N ASN A 78 -1.28 4.94 11.85
CA ASN A 78 -0.37 3.90 12.34
C ASN A 78 0.97 3.85 11.57
N ILE A 79 0.97 4.16 10.27
CA ILE A 79 2.16 4.00 9.41
C ILE A 79 2.84 5.32 9.00
N GLU A 80 2.35 6.49 9.42
CA GLU A 80 2.94 7.79 9.08
C GLU A 80 4.12 8.18 9.98
N GLY A 81 4.23 7.59 11.18
CA GLY A 81 5.31 7.90 12.12
C GLY A 81 6.71 7.49 11.63
N GLU A 82 7.75 8.19 12.10
CA GLU A 82 9.16 7.83 11.82
C GLU A 82 9.51 6.40 12.28
N LYS A 83 8.91 5.96 13.39
CA LYS A 83 9.08 4.60 13.93
C LYS A 83 8.24 3.54 13.21
N ALA A 84 7.46 3.89 12.19
CA ALA A 84 6.61 2.93 11.51
C ALA A 84 7.43 1.86 10.76
N ILE A 85 8.59 2.22 10.19
CA ILE A 85 9.51 1.25 9.57
C ILE A 85 10.08 0.29 10.60
N GLU A 86 10.38 0.76 11.81
CA GLU A 86 10.96 -0.07 12.87
C GLU A 86 9.92 -0.98 13.52
N ASN A 87 8.73 -0.43 13.81
CA ASN A 87 7.64 -1.15 14.47
C ASN A 87 6.93 -2.12 13.54
N PHE A 88 6.56 -1.67 12.34
CA PHE A 88 5.71 -2.41 11.40
C PHE A 88 6.43 -2.79 10.10
N GLY A 89 7.70 -2.42 9.91
CA GLY A 89 8.42 -2.71 8.67
C GLY A 89 7.95 -1.91 7.46
N ILE A 90 6.97 -1.01 7.62
CA ILE A 90 6.41 -0.18 6.55
C ILE A 90 6.09 1.23 7.00
N GLN A 91 6.22 2.19 6.09
CA GLN A 91 5.89 3.60 6.33
C GLN A 91 5.13 4.19 5.16
N SER A 92 4.12 5.02 5.41
CA SER A 92 3.45 5.75 4.34
C SER A 92 4.32 6.88 3.83
N ILE A 93 4.55 6.89 2.52
CA ILE A 93 5.21 8.01 1.83
C ILE A 93 4.15 8.94 1.23
N THR A 94 3.21 8.40 0.46
CA THR A 94 2.20 9.20 -0.23
C THR A 94 0.84 8.52 -0.30
N THR A 95 -0.22 9.31 -0.44
CA THR A 95 -1.59 8.79 -0.62
C THR A 95 -2.33 9.51 -1.74
N SER A 96 -3.20 8.79 -2.46
CA SER A 96 -4.05 9.37 -3.51
C SER A 96 -5.30 8.53 -3.80
N GLY A 97 -6.32 9.13 -4.41
CA GLY A 97 -7.46 8.39 -4.96
C GLY A 97 -7.16 7.67 -6.29
N LYS A 98 -6.02 7.98 -6.92
CA LYS A 98 -5.61 7.42 -8.23
C LYS A 98 -4.23 6.76 -8.10
N ILE A 99 -4.16 5.47 -8.42
CA ILE A 99 -2.90 4.70 -8.43
C ILE A 99 -1.82 5.36 -9.29
N ARG A 100 -2.21 5.93 -10.44
CA ARG A 100 -1.30 6.63 -11.35
C ARG A 100 -0.56 7.77 -10.65
N LEU A 101 -1.24 8.57 -9.83
CA LEU A 101 -0.60 9.66 -9.09
C LEU A 101 0.35 9.16 -8.01
N VAL A 102 0.08 7.98 -7.42
CA VAL A 102 0.99 7.38 -6.45
C VAL A 102 2.25 6.88 -7.15
N ARG A 103 2.10 6.18 -8.29
CA ARG A 103 3.24 5.74 -9.12
C ARG A 103 4.11 6.90 -9.56
N ASP A 104 3.50 7.95 -10.09
CA ASP A 104 4.21 9.15 -10.56
C ASP A 104 5.00 9.80 -9.41
N ARG A 105 4.46 9.84 -8.18
CA ARG A 105 5.17 10.39 -7.01
C ARG A 105 6.27 9.48 -6.45
N LEU A 106 6.12 8.18 -6.61
CA LEU A 106 7.13 7.20 -6.20
C LEU A 106 8.23 7.02 -7.26
N ASN A 107 8.15 7.73 -8.40
CA ASN A 107 9.02 7.54 -9.56
C ASN A 107 9.09 6.07 -10.02
N LEU A 108 8.04 5.28 -9.77
CA LEU A 108 7.98 3.90 -10.23
C LEU A 108 7.86 3.93 -11.74
N THR A 109 8.80 3.28 -12.42
CA THR A 109 8.79 3.21 -13.87
C THR A 109 7.45 2.63 -14.33
N LYS A 110 6.82 3.27 -15.33
CA LYS A 110 5.69 2.65 -16.00
C LYS A 110 6.18 1.32 -16.54
N LYS A 111 5.66 0.20 -16.05
CA LYS A 111 5.65 -1.03 -16.87
C LYS A 111 4.92 -0.66 -18.17
N GLN A 112 5.70 -0.55 -19.25
CA GLN A 112 5.21 -0.34 -20.61
C GLN A 112 4.20 -1.43 -20.97
#